data_AF-A0A2H3CYX0-F1
#
_entry.id   AF-A0A2H3CYX0-F1
#
_cell.length_a   1.000
_cell.length_b   1.000
_cell.length_c   1.000
_cell.angle_alpha   90.00
_cell.angle_beta   90.00
_cell.angle_gamma   90.00
#
_symmetry.space_group_name_H-M   'P 1'
#
loop_
_entity.id
_entity.type
_entity.pdbx_description
1 polymer ?
#
loop_
_entity_poly.entity_id
_entity_poly.type
_entity_poly.pdbx_seq_one_letter_code
_entity_poly.pdbx_strand_id
1 'polypeptide(L)'
;MSRRSLHFSEILSISRTAFSSRKDGLSPDFLRRICDEYLNATFVESFTHGMYTFIFIVALTKLFSKHNTQKYIHRNVLFVVLFVMYTLATVHLAFRWKLVRSSFVIHGPEHLYVYMALASRNTISARATYSVTSSINILIADCIMIWRCWTFWNRKWRMIIVPMLCTIGGTIFNVLYIIQNLDALGTDPFQDVIGGTDWAIAYYSMTLSTTIICTALILYPMLTTEASNGPKPSVYTYHRVVAILIESSSLYAFSLILLLVYLVRDDLTAPYPQVILSSVTGIAPTLIVARVALGQTRPEDPRRSVMTRTSSVHLRTVRTPVQTSPFRSREALSGVTMNDKSDDTLT
;
A
#
# COMPACT_ATOMS: atom_id res chain seq x y z
N MET A 1 34.87 -45.08 18.28
CA MET A 1 34.11 -44.07 19.06
C MET A 1 34.90 -42.78 19.38
N SER A 2 36.25 -42.77 19.33
CA SER A 2 37.07 -41.63 19.81
C SER A 2 37.17 -40.40 18.86
N ARG A 3 37.09 -40.57 17.52
CA ARG A 3 37.27 -39.43 16.58
C ARG A 3 36.12 -38.42 16.52
N ARG A 4 34.88 -38.82 16.85
CA ARG A 4 33.72 -37.89 16.84
C ARG A 4 33.65 -37.00 18.09
N SER A 5 34.13 -37.49 19.24
CA SER A 5 34.18 -36.69 20.48
C SER A 5 35.26 -35.61 20.42
N LEU A 6 36.41 -35.91 19.80
CA LEU A 6 37.51 -34.96 19.58
C LEU A 6 37.08 -33.81 18.65
N HIS A 7 36.38 -34.12 17.55
CA HIS A 7 35.88 -33.11 16.62
C HIS A 7 34.80 -32.21 17.26
N PHE A 8 33.97 -32.75 18.16
CA PHE A 8 32.96 -31.98 18.87
C PHE A 8 33.56 -31.08 19.96
N SER A 9 34.59 -31.55 20.68
CA SER A 9 35.33 -30.73 21.64
C SER A 9 36.16 -29.63 20.96
N GLU A 10 36.72 -29.88 19.77
CA GLU A 10 37.41 -28.86 18.99
C GLU A 10 36.45 -27.80 18.47
N ILE A 11 35.27 -28.18 17.95
CA ILE A 11 34.22 -27.25 17.54
C ILE A 11 33.72 -26.40 18.73
N LEU A 12 33.55 -27.02 19.90
CA LEU A 12 33.20 -26.29 21.13
C LEU A 12 34.33 -25.37 21.59
N SER A 13 35.60 -25.75 21.43
CA SER A 13 36.75 -24.92 21.80
C SER A 13 36.94 -23.73 20.86
N ILE A 14 36.75 -23.93 19.55
CA ILE A 14 36.84 -22.91 18.50
C ILE A 14 35.67 -21.94 18.63
N SER A 15 34.47 -22.45 18.94
CA SER A 15 33.32 -21.62 19.31
C SER A 15 33.63 -20.80 20.56
N ARG A 16 34.26 -21.38 21.58
CA ARG A 16 34.58 -20.72 22.85
C ARG A 16 35.72 -19.70 22.73
N THR A 17 36.69 -19.89 21.84
CA THR A 17 37.78 -18.94 21.56
C THR A 17 37.35 -17.81 20.64
N ALA A 18 36.57 -18.09 19.59
CA ALA A 18 35.93 -17.06 18.76
C ALA A 18 34.96 -16.21 19.60
N PHE A 19 34.28 -16.83 20.57
CA PHE A 19 33.43 -16.15 21.54
C PHE A 19 34.21 -15.31 22.55
N SER A 20 35.42 -15.75 22.94
CA SER A 20 36.26 -15.02 23.89
C SER A 20 36.83 -13.72 23.31
N SER A 21 37.04 -13.65 21.99
CA SER A 21 37.47 -12.42 21.30
C SER A 21 36.33 -11.41 21.09
N ARG A 22 35.07 -11.84 21.28
CA ARG A 22 33.84 -11.03 21.12
C ARG A 22 33.26 -10.53 22.47
N LYS A 23 33.93 -10.86 23.58
CA LYS A 23 33.45 -10.64 24.96
C LYS A 23 33.23 -9.17 25.33
N ASP A 24 33.93 -8.23 24.69
CA ASP A 24 33.74 -6.80 24.96
C ASP A 24 32.42 -6.26 24.39
N GLY A 25 31.80 -6.96 23.43
CA GLY A 25 30.52 -6.58 22.79
C GLY A 25 29.28 -7.39 23.18
N LEU A 26 29.43 -8.48 23.96
CA LEU A 26 28.32 -9.33 24.42
C LEU A 26 28.06 -9.18 25.93
N SER A 27 27.86 -7.95 26.40
CA SER A 27 27.44 -7.74 27.78
C SER A 27 26.07 -8.41 28.03
N PRO A 28 25.79 -8.90 29.25
CA PRO A 28 24.47 -9.43 29.60
C PRO A 28 23.33 -8.45 29.31
N ASP A 29 23.58 -7.15 29.52
CA ASP A 29 22.64 -6.07 29.21
C ASP A 29 22.37 -5.94 27.71
N PHE A 30 23.40 -6.06 26.87
CA PHE A 30 23.26 -6.05 25.41
C PHE A 30 22.42 -7.23 24.91
N LEU A 31 22.71 -8.43 25.40
CA LEU A 31 21.97 -9.65 25.04
C LEU A 31 20.51 -9.57 25.47
N ARG A 32 20.26 -9.06 26.68
CA ARG A 32 18.91 -8.83 27.19
C ARG A 32 18.16 -7.82 26.32
N ARG A 33 18.79 -6.69 25.99
CA ARG A 33 18.20 -5.68 25.10
C ARG A 33 17.81 -6.27 23.77
N ILE A 34 18.69 -7.00 23.07
CA ILE A 34 18.34 -7.63 21.79
C ILE A 34 17.13 -8.55 21.92
N CYS A 35 17.09 -9.38 22.98
CA CYS A 35 15.95 -10.26 23.21
C CYS A 35 14.65 -9.44 23.39
N ASP A 36 14.68 -8.43 24.27
CA ASP A 36 13.53 -7.57 24.55
C ASP A 36 13.05 -6.86 23.27
N GLU A 37 13.97 -6.33 22.47
CA GLU A 37 13.71 -5.64 21.20
C GLU A 37 13.02 -6.55 20.16
N TYR A 38 13.53 -7.77 19.94
CA TYR A 38 12.91 -8.72 18.99
C TYR A 38 11.51 -9.15 19.43
N LEU A 39 11.32 -9.38 20.72
CA LEU A 39 10.05 -9.79 21.31
C LEU A 39 9.03 -8.65 21.21
N ASN A 40 9.39 -7.45 21.65
CA ASN A 40 8.53 -6.26 21.60
C ASN A 40 8.19 -5.86 20.15
N ALA A 41 9.16 -5.88 19.24
CA ALA A 41 8.90 -5.59 17.82
C ALA A 41 7.89 -6.59 17.22
N THR A 42 7.94 -7.86 17.61
CA THR A 42 6.98 -8.87 17.12
C THR A 42 5.58 -8.65 17.68
N PHE A 43 5.45 -8.15 18.91
CA PHE A 43 4.16 -7.70 19.45
C PHE A 43 3.60 -6.51 18.70
N VAL A 44 4.44 -5.49 18.44
CA VAL A 44 4.06 -4.33 17.63
C VAL A 44 3.59 -4.78 16.24
N GLU A 45 4.33 -5.69 15.59
CA GLU A 45 3.96 -6.23 14.29
C GLU A 45 2.62 -6.97 14.31
N SER A 46 2.35 -7.75 15.36
CA SER A 46 1.08 -8.45 15.53
C SER A 46 -0.09 -7.46 15.65
N PHE A 47 0.11 -6.36 16.38
CA PHE A 47 -0.88 -5.29 16.52
C PHE A 47 -1.14 -4.57 15.19
N THR A 48 -0.07 -4.17 14.49
CA THR A 48 -0.19 -3.49 13.19
C THR A 48 -0.76 -4.40 12.11
N HIS A 49 -0.48 -5.71 12.14
CA HIS A 49 -1.12 -6.69 11.27
C HIS A 49 -2.61 -6.84 11.55
N GLY A 50 -3.02 -6.76 12.82
CA GLY A 50 -4.43 -6.66 13.20
C GLY A 50 -5.13 -5.44 12.58
N MET A 51 -4.49 -4.26 12.65
CA MET A 51 -4.97 -3.05 11.97
C MET A 51 -5.04 -3.24 10.46
N TYR A 52 -4.03 -3.87 9.85
CA TYR A 52 -4.01 -4.15 8.42
C TYR A 52 -5.15 -5.08 8.01
N THR A 53 -5.45 -6.10 8.81
CA THR A 53 -6.57 -7.03 8.60
C THR A 53 -7.90 -6.27 8.59
N PHE A 54 -8.12 -5.33 9.51
CA PHE A 54 -9.32 -4.49 9.50
C PHE A 54 -9.42 -3.66 8.20
N ILE A 55 -8.34 -3.01 7.79
CA ILE A 55 -8.29 -2.21 6.56
C ILE A 55 -8.55 -3.09 5.33
N PHE A 56 -7.99 -4.29 5.30
CA PHE A 56 -8.18 -5.27 4.23
C PHE A 56 -9.65 -5.71 4.12
N ILE A 57 -10.31 -6.03 5.24
CA ILE A 57 -11.74 -6.40 5.24
C ILE A 57 -12.61 -5.24 4.74
N VAL A 58 -12.34 -4.01 5.19
CA VAL A 58 -13.04 -2.82 4.71
C VAL A 58 -12.81 -2.64 3.21
N ALA A 59 -11.57 -2.77 2.73
CA ALA A 59 -11.23 -2.67 1.32
C ALA A 59 -11.98 -3.71 0.47
N LEU A 60 -12.02 -4.98 0.91
CA LEU A 60 -12.74 -6.05 0.24
C LEU A 60 -14.25 -5.79 0.19
N THR A 61 -14.85 -5.40 1.31
CA THR A 61 -16.29 -5.10 1.37
C THR A 61 -16.66 -4.00 0.38
N LYS A 62 -15.83 -2.97 0.26
CA LYS A 62 -16.04 -1.89 -0.73
C LYS A 62 -15.78 -2.35 -2.17
N LEU A 63 -14.82 -3.23 -2.39
CA LEU A 63 -14.53 -3.79 -3.71
C LEU A 63 -15.70 -4.61 -4.26
N PHE A 64 -16.40 -5.37 -3.40
CA PHE A 64 -17.53 -6.21 -3.79
C PHE A 64 -18.90 -5.52 -3.72
N SER A 65 -19.07 -4.47 -2.92
CA SER A 65 -20.35 -3.75 -2.76
C SER A 65 -20.82 -3.02 -4.04
N LYS A 66 -19.92 -2.72 -4.98
CA LYS A 66 -20.27 -1.95 -6.19
C LYS A 66 -20.68 -2.88 -7.34
N HIS A 67 -21.97 -3.03 -7.55
CA HIS A 67 -22.56 -3.80 -8.65
C HIS A 67 -22.51 -3.01 -9.96
N ASN A 68 -21.31 -2.85 -10.55
CA ASN A 68 -21.17 -2.33 -11.91
C ASN A 68 -20.43 -3.34 -12.79
N THR A 69 -21.17 -3.99 -13.67
CA THR A 69 -20.74 -5.08 -14.57
C THR A 69 -19.61 -4.66 -15.52
N GLN A 70 -19.47 -3.35 -15.78
CA GLN A 70 -18.57 -2.81 -16.82
C GLN A 70 -17.06 -2.85 -16.49
N LYS A 71 -16.65 -3.30 -15.28
CA LYS A 71 -15.22 -3.34 -14.86
C LYS A 71 -14.82 -4.62 -14.13
N TYR A 72 -15.34 -5.77 -14.53
CA TYR A 72 -15.05 -7.06 -13.86
C TYR A 72 -13.55 -7.41 -13.82
N ILE A 73 -12.81 -7.22 -14.93
CA ILE A 73 -11.37 -7.55 -15.02
C ILE A 73 -10.56 -6.71 -14.02
N HIS A 74 -10.78 -5.40 -14.01
CA HIS A 74 -10.06 -4.49 -13.12
C HIS A 74 -10.32 -4.83 -11.64
N ARG A 75 -11.56 -5.17 -11.29
CA ARG A 75 -11.91 -5.60 -9.93
C ARG A 75 -11.18 -6.89 -9.53
N ASN A 76 -11.14 -7.88 -10.41
CA ASN A 76 -10.47 -9.15 -10.13
C ASN A 76 -8.95 -8.96 -9.96
N VAL A 77 -8.31 -8.13 -10.80
CA VAL A 77 -6.89 -7.80 -10.66
C VAL A 77 -6.61 -7.13 -9.32
N LEU A 78 -7.43 -6.14 -8.92
CA LEU A 78 -7.28 -5.48 -7.62
C LEU A 78 -7.47 -6.46 -6.45
N PHE A 79 -8.45 -7.35 -6.53
CA PHE A 79 -8.67 -8.38 -5.52
C PHE A 79 -7.45 -9.29 -5.36
N VAL A 80 -6.90 -9.79 -6.49
CA VAL A 80 -5.71 -10.64 -6.48
C VAL A 80 -4.53 -9.93 -5.85
N VAL A 81 -4.27 -8.66 -6.22
CA VAL A 81 -3.17 -7.88 -5.65
C VAL A 81 -3.34 -7.72 -4.14
N LEU A 82 -4.52 -7.31 -3.66
CA LEU A 82 -4.80 -7.17 -2.24
C LEU A 82 -4.62 -8.48 -1.48
N PHE A 83 -5.15 -9.58 -2.03
CA PHE A 83 -5.08 -10.90 -1.42
C PHE A 83 -3.64 -11.41 -1.33
N VAL A 84 -2.85 -11.24 -2.40
CA VAL A 84 -1.44 -11.63 -2.44
C VAL A 84 -0.64 -10.84 -1.42
N MET A 85 -0.77 -9.50 -1.39
CA MET A 85 -0.06 -8.66 -0.43
C MET A 85 -0.43 -8.99 1.03
N TYR A 86 -1.72 -9.24 1.31
CA TYR A 86 -2.16 -9.65 2.65
C TYR A 86 -1.62 -11.02 3.06
N THR A 87 -1.62 -11.98 2.12
CA THR A 87 -1.07 -13.32 2.35
C THR A 87 0.43 -13.25 2.63
N LEU A 88 1.18 -12.46 1.85
CA LEU A 88 2.60 -12.22 2.09
C LEU A 88 2.83 -11.59 3.48
N ALA A 89 2.10 -10.54 3.84
CA ALA A 89 2.23 -9.94 5.18
C ALA A 89 1.94 -10.94 6.31
N THR A 90 0.97 -11.85 6.11
CA THR A 90 0.63 -12.89 7.09
C THR A 90 1.71 -13.96 7.20
N VAL A 91 2.28 -14.38 6.07
CA VAL A 91 3.42 -15.32 6.04
C VAL A 91 4.64 -14.69 6.71
N HIS A 92 4.91 -13.41 6.46
CA HIS A 92 6.00 -12.67 7.11
C HIS A 92 5.88 -12.73 8.64
N LEU A 93 4.71 -12.33 9.18
CA LEU A 93 4.44 -12.36 10.62
C LEU A 93 4.53 -13.79 11.18
N ALA A 94 3.95 -14.78 10.50
CA ALA A 94 3.94 -16.16 10.98
C ALA A 94 5.36 -16.75 11.12
N PHE A 95 6.24 -16.49 10.14
CA PHE A 95 7.61 -16.98 10.18
C PHE A 95 8.48 -16.19 11.16
N ARG A 96 8.24 -14.88 11.34
CA ARG A 96 8.89 -14.10 12.39
C ARG A 96 8.47 -14.56 13.78
N TRP A 97 7.18 -14.82 13.98
CA TRP A 97 6.67 -15.41 15.22
C TRP A 97 7.29 -16.79 15.49
N LYS A 98 7.39 -17.64 14.47
CA LYS A 98 8.05 -18.95 14.58
C LYS A 98 9.51 -18.81 15.01
N LEU A 99 10.24 -17.84 14.44
CA LEU A 99 11.62 -17.53 14.83
C LEU A 99 11.70 -17.17 16.31
N VAL A 100 10.95 -16.15 16.74
CA VAL A 100 10.97 -15.65 18.12
C VAL A 100 10.54 -16.76 19.09
N ARG A 101 9.41 -17.43 18.83
CA ARG A 101 8.94 -18.52 19.68
C ARG A 101 9.97 -19.64 19.80
N SER A 102 10.59 -20.07 18.71
CA SER A 102 11.58 -21.15 18.74
C SER A 102 12.82 -20.76 19.55
N SER A 103 13.27 -19.52 19.44
CA SER A 103 14.45 -19.05 20.16
C SER A 103 14.17 -18.90 21.66
N PHE A 104 13.02 -18.35 22.04
CA PHE A 104 12.66 -18.07 23.43
C PHE A 104 12.14 -19.29 24.21
N VAL A 105 11.34 -20.17 23.58
CA VAL A 105 10.77 -21.33 24.30
C VAL A 105 11.85 -22.37 24.63
N ILE A 106 12.83 -22.54 23.75
CA ILE A 106 13.87 -23.57 23.92
C ILE A 106 15.00 -23.07 24.85
N HIS A 107 15.32 -21.78 24.82
CA HIS A 107 16.51 -21.22 25.49
C HIS A 107 16.20 -20.10 26.49
N GLY A 108 14.92 -19.88 26.83
CA GLY A 108 14.41 -18.72 27.57
C GLY A 108 15.11 -18.30 28.87
N PRO A 109 15.73 -19.21 29.66
CA PRO A 109 16.48 -18.81 30.86
C PRO A 109 17.81 -18.11 30.57
N GLU A 110 18.41 -18.32 29.40
CA GLU A 110 19.77 -17.85 29.09
C GLU A 110 19.78 -17.01 27.79
N HIS A 111 19.78 -15.68 27.94
CA HIS A 111 19.75 -14.72 26.83
C HIS A 111 20.82 -14.95 25.75
N LEU A 112 21.98 -15.46 26.15
CA LEU A 112 23.04 -15.83 25.22
C LEU A 112 22.59 -16.93 24.25
N TYR A 113 21.93 -17.98 24.75
CA TYR A 113 21.45 -19.07 23.91
C TYR A 113 20.25 -18.65 23.07
N VAL A 114 19.39 -17.74 23.57
CA VAL A 114 18.32 -17.12 22.76
C VAL A 114 18.92 -16.36 21.58
N TYR A 115 19.94 -15.52 21.81
CA TYR A 115 20.66 -14.78 20.77
C TYR A 115 21.32 -15.72 19.75
N MET A 116 22.00 -16.78 20.21
CA MET A 116 22.60 -17.78 19.33
C MET A 116 21.55 -18.55 18.53
N ALA A 117 20.37 -18.81 19.11
CA ALA A 117 19.25 -19.45 18.42
C ALA A 117 18.63 -18.55 17.34
N LEU A 118 18.50 -17.24 17.61
CA LEU A 118 18.09 -16.22 16.62
C LEU A 118 19.03 -16.24 15.41
N ALA A 119 20.33 -16.35 15.62
CA ALA A 119 21.32 -16.43 14.55
C ALA A 119 21.50 -17.84 13.97
N SER A 120 21.03 -18.90 14.63
CA SER A 120 21.38 -20.31 14.35
C SER A 120 21.09 -20.78 12.92
N ARG A 121 21.76 -21.87 12.50
CA ARG A 121 21.41 -22.55 11.24
C ARG A 121 20.00 -23.12 11.23
N ASN A 122 19.51 -23.56 12.39
CA ASN A 122 18.18 -24.15 12.51
C ASN A 122 17.06 -23.14 12.21
N THR A 123 17.34 -21.85 12.40
CA THR A 123 16.40 -20.75 12.14
C THR A 123 16.59 -20.09 10.76
N ILE A 124 17.56 -20.54 9.95
CA ILE A 124 17.80 -20.00 8.59
C ILE A 124 16.54 -20.03 7.74
N SER A 125 15.79 -21.14 7.77
CA SER A 125 14.56 -21.26 6.98
C SER A 125 13.55 -20.17 7.35
N ALA A 126 13.35 -19.91 8.64
CA ALA A 126 12.45 -18.86 9.10
C ALA A 126 12.96 -17.47 8.73
N ARG A 127 14.26 -17.22 8.89
CA ARG A 127 14.91 -15.94 8.54
C ARG A 127 14.81 -15.63 7.05
N ALA A 128 15.13 -16.61 6.20
CA ALA A 128 15.00 -16.49 4.77
C ALA A 128 13.54 -16.22 4.36
N THR A 129 12.59 -17.00 4.90
CA THR A 129 11.17 -16.85 4.51
C THR A 129 10.62 -15.48 4.88
N TYR A 130 10.72 -15.02 6.14
CA TYR A 130 10.15 -13.71 6.46
C TYR A 130 10.86 -12.58 5.68
N SER A 131 12.17 -12.68 5.45
CA SER A 131 12.92 -11.64 4.71
C SER A 131 12.46 -11.57 3.26
N VAL A 132 12.42 -12.72 2.56
CA VAL A 132 11.98 -12.83 1.17
C VAL A 132 10.53 -12.35 1.01
N THR A 133 9.64 -12.78 1.91
CA THR A 133 8.25 -12.38 1.87
C THR A 133 8.07 -10.87 2.05
N SER A 134 8.85 -10.23 2.93
CA SER A 134 8.86 -8.77 3.09
C SER A 134 9.33 -8.08 1.81
N SER A 135 10.45 -8.54 1.23
CA SER A 135 11.02 -7.95 0.01
C SER A 135 10.06 -8.05 -1.17
N ILE A 136 9.35 -9.18 -1.33
CA ILE A 136 8.34 -9.34 -2.38
C ILE A 136 7.20 -8.34 -2.16
N ASN A 137 6.76 -8.15 -0.91
CA ASN A 137 5.68 -7.19 -0.61
C ASN A 137 6.09 -5.75 -0.93
N ILE A 138 7.32 -5.35 -0.60
CA ILE A 138 7.90 -4.04 -0.97
C ILE A 138 7.99 -3.90 -2.49
N LEU A 139 8.49 -4.92 -3.19
CA LEU A 139 8.60 -4.89 -4.64
C LEU A 139 7.23 -4.74 -5.31
N ILE A 140 6.19 -5.42 -4.80
CA ILE A 140 4.82 -5.26 -5.29
C ILE A 140 4.34 -3.82 -5.05
N ALA A 141 4.60 -3.25 -3.87
CA ALA A 141 4.24 -1.86 -3.56
C ALA A 141 4.91 -0.85 -4.51
N ASP A 142 6.23 -1.00 -4.75
CA ASP A 142 7.00 -0.17 -5.69
C ASP A 142 6.45 -0.31 -7.12
N CYS A 143 6.16 -1.54 -7.56
CA CYS A 143 5.57 -1.81 -8.87
C CYS A 143 4.19 -1.14 -9.03
N ILE A 144 3.35 -1.15 -7.98
CA ILE A 144 2.06 -0.45 -7.97
C ILE A 144 2.27 1.06 -8.10
N MET A 145 3.25 1.64 -7.39
CA MET A 145 3.57 3.06 -7.50
C MET A 145 4.01 3.44 -8.92
N ILE A 146 4.91 2.67 -9.52
CA ILE A 146 5.40 2.89 -10.89
C ILE A 146 4.28 2.77 -11.92
N TRP A 147 3.47 1.71 -11.84
CA TRP A 147 2.34 1.50 -12.74
C TRP A 147 1.35 2.68 -12.71
N ARG A 148 1.14 3.26 -11.53
CA ARG A 148 0.27 4.43 -11.38
C ARG A 148 0.89 5.69 -11.94
N CYS A 149 2.18 5.91 -11.72
CA CYS A 149 2.91 7.01 -12.35
C CYS A 149 2.81 6.91 -13.88
N TRP A 150 3.00 5.72 -14.45
CA TRP A 150 2.84 5.49 -15.89
C TRP A 150 1.42 5.81 -16.39
N THR A 151 0.40 5.38 -15.65
CA THR A 151 -1.01 5.64 -16.00
C THR A 151 -1.34 7.13 -15.93
N PHE A 152 -0.79 7.85 -14.94
CA PHE A 152 -1.00 9.29 -14.76
C PHE A 152 -0.41 10.12 -15.91
N TRP A 153 0.77 9.73 -16.40
CA TRP A 153 1.45 10.40 -17.51
C TRP A 153 0.98 9.96 -18.91
N ASN A 154 -0.25 9.43 -19.03
CA ASN A 154 -0.83 8.93 -20.27
C ASN A 154 0.10 7.95 -21.01
N ARG A 155 0.71 7.01 -20.27
CA ARG A 155 1.59 5.94 -20.77
C ARG A 155 2.93 6.39 -21.39
N LYS A 156 3.41 7.60 -21.09
CA LYS A 156 4.73 8.07 -21.51
C LYS A 156 5.85 7.34 -20.75
N TRP A 157 6.51 6.39 -21.41
CA TRP A 157 7.57 5.54 -20.83
C TRP A 157 8.77 6.31 -20.27
N ARG A 158 9.11 7.46 -20.85
CA ARG A 158 10.30 8.25 -20.44
C ARG A 158 10.30 8.62 -18.94
N MET A 159 9.13 8.85 -18.35
CA MET A 159 9.02 9.27 -16.94
C MET A 159 9.26 8.14 -15.94
N ILE A 160 9.03 6.88 -16.34
CA ILE A 160 9.16 5.73 -15.44
C ILE A 160 10.51 5.03 -15.51
N ILE A 161 11.40 5.44 -16.43
CA ILE A 161 12.74 4.85 -16.59
C ILE A 161 13.52 4.98 -15.28
N VAL A 162 13.52 6.17 -14.67
CA VAL A 162 14.30 6.41 -13.45
C VAL A 162 13.77 5.58 -12.26
N PRO A 163 12.47 5.62 -11.90
CA PRO A 163 11.93 4.73 -10.86
C PRO A 163 12.16 3.23 -11.11
N MET A 164 12.08 2.79 -12.37
CA MET A 164 12.34 1.40 -12.74
C MET A 164 13.80 1.02 -12.49
N LEU A 165 14.74 1.86 -12.89
CA LEU A 165 16.16 1.63 -12.64
C LEU A 165 16.47 1.61 -11.13
N CYS A 166 15.89 2.52 -10.35
CA CYS A 166 16.02 2.51 -8.88
C CYS A 166 15.47 1.22 -8.26
N THR A 167 14.31 0.75 -8.73
CA THR A 167 13.71 -0.50 -8.24
C THR A 167 14.56 -1.72 -8.61
N ILE A 168 15.08 -1.78 -9.84
CA ILE A 168 15.97 -2.87 -10.28
C ILE A 168 17.27 -2.86 -9.45
N GLY A 169 17.92 -1.70 -9.31
CA GLY A 169 19.10 -1.56 -8.46
C GLY A 169 18.82 -1.95 -7.01
N GLY A 170 17.69 -1.51 -6.45
CA GLY A 170 17.22 -1.89 -5.13
C GLY A 170 17.02 -3.40 -4.98
N THR A 171 16.44 -4.08 -5.97
CA THR A 171 16.28 -5.55 -5.91
C THR A 171 17.62 -6.28 -5.87
N ILE A 172 18.64 -5.79 -6.58
CA ILE A 172 20.00 -6.36 -6.52
C ILE A 172 20.58 -6.19 -5.11
N PHE A 173 20.50 -4.98 -4.54
CA PHE A 173 20.96 -4.74 -3.17
C PHE A 173 20.20 -5.55 -2.13
N ASN A 174 18.91 -5.78 -2.33
CA ASN A 174 18.11 -6.64 -1.46
C ASN A 174 18.58 -8.10 -1.49
N VAL A 175 18.92 -8.63 -2.68
CA VAL A 175 19.47 -10.00 -2.80
C VAL A 175 20.81 -10.10 -2.05
N LEU A 176 21.70 -9.13 -2.23
CA LEU A 176 22.98 -9.07 -1.51
C LEU A 176 22.77 -8.97 0.01
N TYR A 177 21.81 -8.15 0.45
CA TYR A 177 21.42 -8.04 1.86
C TYR A 177 20.93 -9.37 2.42
N ILE A 178 20.06 -10.11 1.71
CA ILE A 178 19.57 -11.42 2.16
C ILE A 178 20.73 -12.41 2.27
N ILE A 179 21.62 -12.47 1.28
CA ILE A 179 22.80 -13.36 1.32
C ILE A 179 23.66 -13.04 2.55
N GLN A 180 23.99 -11.77 2.78
CA GLN A 180 24.75 -11.31 3.94
C GLN A 180 24.08 -11.71 5.27
N ASN A 181 22.76 -11.61 5.37
CA ASN A 181 22.02 -12.00 6.59
C ASN A 181 21.99 -13.51 6.81
N LEU A 182 21.96 -14.31 5.74
CA LEU A 182 21.93 -15.77 5.84
C LEU A 182 23.32 -16.36 6.12
N ASP A 183 24.38 -15.74 5.62
CA ASP A 183 25.78 -16.18 5.74
C ASP A 183 26.45 -15.82 7.07
N ALA A 184 25.77 -15.12 7.98
CA ALA A 184 26.32 -14.67 9.28
C ALA A 184 26.82 -15.79 10.24
N LEU A 185 26.79 -17.07 9.82
CA LEU A 185 27.38 -18.22 10.53
C LEU A 185 28.34 -19.07 9.66
N GLY A 186 28.70 -18.62 8.46
CA GLY A 186 29.62 -19.29 7.54
C GLY A 186 31.06 -18.80 7.73
N THR A 187 31.97 -19.74 7.88
CA THR A 187 33.42 -19.59 8.11
C THR A 187 34.22 -19.01 6.92
N ASP A 188 33.62 -18.23 6.03
CA ASP A 188 34.25 -17.79 4.78
C ASP A 188 34.10 -16.28 4.49
N PRO A 189 35.07 -15.68 3.76
CA PRO A 189 35.36 -14.24 3.70
C PRO A 189 34.39 -13.44 2.80
N PHE A 190 33.10 -13.74 2.79
CA PHE A 190 32.15 -12.94 2.00
C PHE A 190 32.00 -11.50 2.52
N GLN A 191 32.31 -11.26 3.81
CA GLN A 191 32.45 -9.91 4.37
C GLN A 191 33.75 -9.21 3.92
N ASP A 192 34.81 -9.95 3.59
CA ASP A 192 36.11 -9.40 3.16
C ASP A 192 36.15 -9.10 1.65
N VAL A 193 35.35 -9.80 0.83
CA VAL A 193 35.36 -9.62 -0.64
C VAL A 193 34.56 -8.40 -1.11
N ILE A 194 33.58 -7.91 -0.33
CA ILE A 194 32.68 -6.82 -0.77
C ILE A 194 32.69 -5.58 0.15
N GLY A 195 33.56 -5.57 1.17
CA GLY A 195 33.76 -4.42 2.06
C GLY A 195 32.57 -4.14 2.98
N GLY A 196 32.80 -3.42 4.07
CA GLY A 196 31.82 -3.07 5.11
C GLY A 196 30.67 -2.15 4.68
N THR A 197 30.02 -2.47 3.55
CA THR A 197 28.85 -1.78 3.01
C THR A 197 27.59 -2.45 3.53
N ASP A 198 26.75 -1.68 4.22
CA ASP A 198 25.42 -2.15 4.64
C ASP A 198 24.45 -2.13 3.45
N TRP A 199 24.32 -3.27 2.79
CA TRP A 199 23.39 -3.48 1.66
C TRP A 199 21.94 -3.16 2.03
N ALA A 200 21.59 -3.23 3.31
CA ALA A 200 20.31 -2.78 3.85
C ALA A 200 20.07 -1.29 3.55
N ILE A 201 21.05 -0.43 3.86
CA ILE A 201 20.96 1.02 3.67
C ILE A 201 20.84 1.33 2.18
N ALA A 202 21.64 0.66 1.35
CA ALA A 202 21.56 0.80 -0.11
C ALA A 202 20.18 0.38 -0.67
N TYR A 203 19.61 -0.73 -0.18
CA TYR A 203 18.29 -1.18 -0.59
C TYR A 203 17.19 -0.18 -0.20
N TYR A 204 17.09 0.17 1.09
CA TYR A 204 16.02 1.06 1.57
C TYR A 204 16.14 2.48 1.01
N SER A 205 17.35 2.97 0.74
CA SER A 205 17.55 4.27 0.07
C SER A 205 17.08 4.26 -1.39
N MET A 206 17.26 3.15 -2.13
CA MET A 206 16.73 2.99 -3.49
C MET A 206 15.19 2.92 -3.51
N THR A 207 14.59 2.20 -2.57
CA THR A 207 13.12 2.17 -2.39
C THR A 207 12.57 3.54 -2.01
N LEU A 208 13.23 4.27 -1.10
CA LEU A 208 12.86 5.64 -0.75
C LEU A 208 12.96 6.58 -1.97
N SER A 209 14.06 6.50 -2.73
CA SER A 209 14.25 7.29 -3.94
C SER A 209 13.15 7.03 -4.97
N THR A 210 12.80 5.76 -5.19
CA THR A 210 11.68 5.36 -6.06
C THR A 210 10.38 6.00 -5.61
N THR A 211 10.08 5.92 -4.31
CA THR A 211 8.87 6.51 -3.71
C THR A 211 8.81 8.03 -3.90
N ILE A 212 9.91 8.74 -3.64
CA ILE A 212 10.02 10.19 -3.79
C ILE A 212 9.86 10.60 -5.26
N ILE A 213 10.57 9.94 -6.18
CA ILE A 213 10.50 10.25 -7.61
C ILE A 213 9.09 9.99 -8.15
N CYS A 214 8.48 8.85 -7.81
CA CYS A 214 7.09 8.57 -8.20
C CYS A 214 6.11 9.62 -7.64
N THR A 215 6.29 10.03 -6.39
CA THR A 215 5.42 11.05 -5.76
C THR A 215 5.61 12.42 -6.41
N ALA A 216 6.85 12.84 -6.66
CA ALA A 216 7.18 14.09 -7.35
C ALA A 216 6.63 14.12 -8.78
N LEU A 217 6.73 13.00 -9.51
CA LEU A 217 6.16 12.88 -10.86
C LEU A 217 4.63 12.98 -10.87
N ILE A 218 3.96 12.55 -9.81
CA ILE A 218 2.50 12.73 -9.67
C ILE A 218 2.16 14.19 -9.35
N LEU A 219 2.97 14.86 -8.52
CA LEU A 219 2.76 16.25 -8.10
C LEU A 219 3.10 17.29 -9.17
N TYR A 220 4.14 17.06 -9.97
CA TYR A 220 4.70 18.06 -10.90
C TYR A 220 3.68 18.64 -11.89
N PRO A 221 2.81 17.83 -12.54
CA PRO A 221 1.77 18.36 -13.43
C PRO A 221 0.77 19.26 -12.71
N MET A 222 0.49 19.03 -11.42
CA MET A 222 -0.48 19.85 -10.70
C MET A 222 0.05 21.27 -10.49
N LEU A 223 1.30 21.39 -10.04
CA LEU A 223 1.94 22.68 -9.79
C LEU A 223 2.14 23.51 -11.07
N THR A 224 2.40 22.83 -12.20
CA THR A 224 2.66 23.50 -13.48
C THR A 224 1.38 23.86 -14.25
N THR A 225 0.29 23.11 -14.07
CA THR A 225 -0.98 23.39 -14.77
C THR A 225 -1.78 24.51 -14.11
N GLU A 226 -1.68 24.68 -12.78
CA GLU A 226 -2.32 25.79 -12.06
C GLU A 226 -1.66 27.15 -12.39
N ALA A 227 -0.38 27.17 -12.78
CA ALA A 227 0.37 28.40 -13.07
C ALA A 227 0.07 29.03 -14.45
N SER A 228 -0.57 28.32 -15.38
CA SER A 228 -0.68 28.78 -16.77
C SER A 228 -2.10 29.02 -17.29
N ASN A 229 -3.15 28.42 -16.74
CA ASN A 229 -4.53 28.65 -17.21
C ASN A 229 -5.55 28.36 -16.11
N GLY A 230 -6.46 29.30 -15.87
CA GLY A 230 -7.45 29.30 -14.77
C GLY A 230 -8.32 28.04 -14.60
N PRO A 231 -9.18 28.02 -13.57
CA PRO A 231 -9.73 26.79 -12.99
C PRO A 231 -10.60 26.02 -13.99
N LYS A 232 -10.09 24.88 -14.49
CA LYS A 232 -10.89 23.90 -15.23
C LYS A 232 -11.69 23.05 -14.23
N PRO A 233 -12.99 22.85 -14.43
CA PRO A 233 -13.85 22.11 -13.48
C PRO A 233 -13.47 20.63 -13.28
N SER A 234 -12.61 20.04 -14.13
CA SER A 234 -12.09 18.69 -13.92
C SER A 234 -11.00 18.62 -12.84
N VAL A 235 -10.33 19.73 -12.53
CA VAL A 235 -9.12 19.79 -11.68
C VAL A 235 -9.46 19.43 -10.22
N TYR A 236 -10.63 19.83 -9.71
CA TYR A 236 -11.08 19.52 -8.36
C TYR A 236 -11.27 18.01 -8.09
N THR A 237 -11.65 17.22 -9.10
CA THR A 237 -11.82 15.76 -8.93
C THR A 237 -10.47 15.04 -8.86
N TYR A 238 -9.45 15.54 -9.57
CA TYR A 238 -8.09 15.00 -9.50
C TYR A 238 -7.39 15.35 -8.18
N HIS A 239 -7.65 16.53 -7.62
CA HIS A 239 -7.08 16.97 -6.35
C HIS A 239 -7.37 16.01 -5.19
N ARG A 240 -8.60 15.49 -5.07
CA ARG A 240 -8.95 14.55 -3.99
C ARG A 240 -8.19 13.22 -4.10
N VAL A 241 -8.05 12.70 -5.31
CA VAL A 241 -7.32 11.44 -5.57
C VAL A 241 -5.83 11.62 -5.32
N VAL A 242 -5.28 12.79 -5.69
CA VAL A 242 -3.87 13.11 -5.46
C VAL A 242 -3.57 13.44 -4.00
N ALA A 243 -4.48 14.07 -3.25
CA ALA A 243 -4.33 14.27 -1.81
C ALA A 243 -4.21 12.93 -1.06
N ILE A 244 -5.10 11.98 -1.35
CA ILE A 244 -5.07 10.63 -0.75
C ILE A 244 -3.77 9.90 -1.11
N LEU A 245 -3.30 10.12 -2.33
CA LEU A 245 -2.03 9.59 -2.82
C LEU A 245 -0.85 10.08 -1.99
N ILE A 246 -0.74 11.40 -1.84
CA ILE A 246 0.31 12.03 -1.05
C ILE A 246 0.24 11.55 0.39
N GLU A 247 -0.96 11.46 0.97
CA GLU A 247 -1.15 10.96 2.34
C GLU A 247 -0.58 9.54 2.49
N SER A 248 -0.97 8.60 1.61
CA SER A 248 -0.48 7.22 1.67
C SER A 248 1.02 7.07 1.36
N SER A 249 1.54 7.82 0.38
CA SER A 249 2.97 7.81 0.04
C SER A 249 3.82 8.45 1.13
N SER A 250 3.31 9.47 1.82
CA SER A 250 4.01 10.15 2.90
C SER A 250 4.23 9.22 4.10
N LEU A 251 3.22 8.40 4.45
CA LEU A 251 3.35 7.40 5.51
C LEU A 251 4.42 6.35 5.16
N TYR A 252 4.47 5.92 3.90
CA TYR A 252 5.47 4.96 3.43
C TYR A 252 6.88 5.56 3.44
N ALA A 253 7.06 6.75 2.85
CA ALA A 253 8.34 7.46 2.84
C ALA A 253 8.83 7.80 4.26
N PHE A 254 7.94 8.23 5.15
CA PHE A 254 8.27 8.51 6.54
C PHE A 254 8.77 7.25 7.26
N SER A 255 8.11 6.11 7.07
CA SER A 255 8.53 4.83 7.66
C SER A 255 9.90 4.39 7.15
N LEU A 256 10.19 4.59 5.84
CA LEU A 256 11.50 4.32 5.24
C LEU A 256 12.59 5.24 5.79
N ILE A 257 12.30 6.54 5.94
CA ILE A 257 13.25 7.50 6.51
C ILE A 257 13.60 7.13 7.96
N LEU A 258 12.59 6.81 8.78
CA LEU A 258 12.82 6.33 10.13
C LEU A 258 13.73 5.11 10.12
N LEU A 259 13.40 4.08 9.35
CA LEU A 259 14.24 2.88 9.26
C LEU A 259 15.68 3.20 8.86
N LEU A 260 15.88 4.05 7.85
CA LEU A 260 17.22 4.47 7.42
C LEU A 260 18.00 5.19 8.52
N VAL A 261 17.35 6.07 9.28
CA VAL A 261 18.00 6.78 10.40
C VAL A 261 18.48 5.80 11.47
N TYR A 262 17.66 4.80 11.82
CA TYR A 262 18.05 3.78 12.80
C TYR A 262 19.16 2.86 12.29
N LEU A 263 19.12 2.49 11.00
CA LEU A 263 20.18 1.68 10.36
C LEU A 263 21.52 2.43 10.31
N VAL A 264 21.52 3.71 9.94
CA VAL A 264 22.75 4.52 9.88
C VAL A 264 23.37 4.76 11.25
N ARG A 265 22.54 4.78 12.31
CA ARG A 265 22.99 4.94 13.70
C ARG A 265 23.46 3.65 14.35
N ASP A 266 23.36 2.51 13.66
CA ASP A 266 23.60 1.17 14.20
C ASP A 266 22.85 0.95 15.54
N ASP A 267 21.61 1.46 15.60
CA ASP A 267 20.81 1.44 16.81
C ASP A 267 20.10 0.08 16.94
N LEU A 268 20.25 -0.54 18.11
CA LEU A 268 19.66 -1.83 18.45
C LEU A 268 18.13 -1.85 18.37
N THR A 269 17.49 -0.66 18.34
CA THR A 269 16.04 -0.49 18.20
C THR A 269 15.55 -0.48 16.74
N ALA A 270 16.43 -0.67 15.76
CA ALA A 270 16.09 -0.83 14.33
C ALA A 270 14.99 -1.87 14.00
N PRO A 271 14.76 -2.94 14.79
CA PRO A 271 13.64 -3.86 14.56
C PRO A 271 12.25 -3.19 14.64
N TYR A 272 12.05 -2.13 15.43
CA TYR A 272 10.76 -1.42 15.51
C TYR A 272 10.36 -0.70 14.21
N PRO A 273 11.18 0.22 13.64
CA PRO A 273 10.82 0.86 12.38
C PRO A 273 10.72 -0.15 11.24
N GLN A 274 11.43 -1.28 11.31
CA GLN A 274 11.31 -2.36 10.32
C GLN A 274 9.91 -2.99 10.33
N VAL A 275 9.35 -3.35 11.50
CA VAL A 275 8.01 -3.95 11.58
C VAL A 275 6.90 -2.97 11.20
N ILE A 276 7.10 -1.69 11.53
CA ILE A 276 6.21 -0.60 11.10
C ILE A 276 6.24 -0.50 9.58
N LEU A 277 7.44 -0.48 8.97
CA LEU A 277 7.59 -0.44 7.52
C LEU A 277 6.94 -1.65 6.83
N SER A 278 7.16 -2.87 7.33
CA SER A 278 6.53 -4.09 6.80
C SER A 278 5.01 -3.97 6.75
N SER A 279 4.41 -3.38 7.79
CA SER A 279 2.97 -3.17 7.89
C SER A 279 2.48 -2.07 6.96
N VAL A 280 3.15 -0.92 6.94
CA VAL A 280 2.80 0.24 6.10
C VAL A 280 2.90 -0.10 4.61
N THR A 281 3.85 -0.96 4.23
CA THR A 281 4.02 -1.46 2.85
C THR A 281 2.76 -2.13 2.30
N GLY A 282 2.02 -2.88 3.14
CA GLY A 282 0.74 -3.48 2.75
C GLY A 282 -0.43 -2.51 2.87
N ILE A 283 -0.44 -1.69 3.92
CA ILE A 283 -1.53 -0.75 4.23
C ILE A 283 -1.66 0.34 3.16
N ALA A 284 -0.56 0.98 2.74
CA ALA A 284 -0.62 2.13 1.84
C ALA A 284 -1.25 1.78 0.48
N PRO A 285 -0.81 0.74 -0.25
CA PRO A 285 -1.46 0.31 -1.49
C PRO A 285 -2.91 -0.15 -1.27
N THR A 286 -3.21 -0.79 -0.13
CA THR A 286 -4.58 -1.22 0.18
C THR A 286 -5.53 -0.05 0.39
N LEU A 287 -5.10 0.99 1.10
CA LEU A 287 -5.87 2.22 1.30
C LEU A 287 -6.15 2.92 -0.03
N ILE A 288 -5.16 2.99 -0.91
CA ILE A 288 -5.33 3.49 -2.27
C ILE A 288 -6.44 2.71 -3.00
N VAL A 289 -6.34 1.37 -3.03
CA VAL A 289 -7.29 0.51 -3.76
C VAL A 289 -8.70 0.62 -3.19
N ALA A 290 -8.83 0.59 -1.87
CA ALA A 290 -10.11 0.76 -1.16
C ALA A 290 -10.80 2.08 -1.56
N ARG A 291 -10.03 3.16 -1.68
CA ARG A 291 -10.54 4.50 -2.03
C ARG A 291 -10.89 4.62 -3.52
N VAL A 292 -10.15 3.97 -4.42
CA VAL A 292 -10.51 3.86 -5.84
C VAL A 292 -11.84 3.09 -5.99
N ALA A 293 -12.03 2.00 -5.25
CA ALA A 293 -13.27 1.23 -5.24
C ALA A 293 -14.48 2.04 -4.72
N LEU A 294 -14.26 2.89 -3.70
CA LEU A 294 -15.28 3.79 -3.14
C LEU A 294 -15.83 4.81 -4.16
N GLY A 295 -15.25 4.95 -5.35
CA GLY A 295 -15.80 5.82 -6.38
C GLY A 295 -15.69 7.31 -6.07
N GLN A 296 -14.84 7.70 -5.12
CA GLN A 296 -14.46 9.10 -4.90
C GLN A 296 -13.71 9.71 -6.10
N THR A 297 -13.55 8.94 -7.17
CA THR A 297 -13.02 9.29 -8.49
C THR A 297 -14.10 9.66 -9.51
N ARG A 298 -15.40 9.58 -9.18
CA ARG A 298 -16.48 9.97 -10.10
C ARG A 298 -16.94 11.40 -9.77
N PRO A 299 -16.85 12.35 -10.71
CA PRO A 299 -17.55 13.62 -10.57
C PRO A 299 -19.03 13.33 -10.41
N GLU A 300 -19.66 13.93 -9.40
CA GLU A 300 -21.11 14.14 -9.44
C GLU A 300 -21.38 14.94 -10.71
N ASP A 301 -22.02 14.33 -11.71
CA ASP A 301 -22.42 15.04 -12.92
C ASP A 301 -23.26 16.26 -12.51
N PRO A 302 -22.83 17.50 -12.80
CA PRO A 302 -23.62 18.69 -12.46
C PRO A 302 -25.00 18.68 -13.11
N ARG A 303 -25.16 17.89 -14.18
CA ARG A 303 -26.44 17.68 -14.88
C ARG A 303 -27.45 16.89 -14.05
N ARG A 304 -27.00 16.03 -13.12
CA ARG A 304 -27.89 15.20 -12.30
C ARG A 304 -28.53 15.98 -11.15
N SER A 305 -27.82 16.98 -10.61
CA SER A 305 -28.35 17.88 -9.57
C SER A 305 -29.24 18.99 -10.13
N VAL A 306 -29.03 19.42 -11.38
CA VAL A 306 -29.94 20.36 -12.06
C VAL A 306 -31.25 19.68 -12.44
N MET A 307 -31.22 18.43 -12.92
CA MET A 307 -32.43 17.67 -13.28
C MET A 307 -33.35 17.40 -12.08
N THR A 308 -32.81 17.26 -10.86
CA THR A 308 -33.62 17.08 -9.64
C THR A 308 -34.18 18.39 -9.08
N ARG A 309 -33.64 19.55 -9.47
CA ARG A 309 -34.16 20.87 -9.05
C ARG A 309 -35.20 21.44 -10.02
N THR A 310 -35.13 21.13 -11.32
CA THR A 310 -36.11 21.62 -12.31
C THR A 310 -37.41 20.83 -12.36
N SER A 311 -37.51 19.65 -11.75
CA SER A 311 -38.77 18.88 -11.69
C SER A 311 -39.81 19.45 -10.71
N SER A 312 -39.50 20.53 -9.97
CA SER A 312 -40.42 21.13 -8.98
C SER A 312 -41.07 22.45 -9.41
N VAL A 313 -40.78 22.97 -10.62
CA VAL A 313 -41.57 24.07 -11.18
C VAL A 313 -42.66 23.48 -12.07
N HIS A 314 -43.70 22.94 -11.42
CA HIS A 314 -44.99 22.76 -12.07
C HIS A 314 -45.50 24.15 -12.49
N LEU A 315 -45.48 24.41 -13.80
CA LEU A 315 -46.21 25.51 -14.41
C LEU A 315 -47.67 25.41 -13.98
N ARG A 316 -48.10 26.34 -13.11
CA ARG A 316 -49.49 26.52 -12.72
C ARG A 316 -50.20 27.22 -13.89
N THR A 317 -50.63 26.44 -14.87
CA THR A 317 -51.54 26.92 -15.91
C THR A 317 -52.89 27.20 -15.25
N VAL A 318 -53.32 28.45 -15.34
CA VAL A 318 -54.62 28.94 -14.87
C VAL A 318 -55.74 28.09 -15.49
N ARG A 319 -56.48 27.35 -14.66
CA ARG A 319 -57.81 26.82 -14.99
C ARG A 319 -58.84 27.76 -14.39
N THR A 320 -59.57 28.47 -15.23
CA THR A 320 -60.83 29.10 -14.85
C THR A 320 -61.89 28.01 -14.64
N PRO A 321 -62.69 28.07 -13.57
CA PRO A 321 -63.81 27.15 -13.39
C PRO A 321 -65.02 27.62 -14.20
N VAL A 322 -65.58 26.70 -14.99
CA VAL A 322 -66.92 26.82 -15.54
C VAL A 322 -67.91 26.62 -14.40
N GLN A 323 -68.72 27.63 -14.13
CA GLN A 323 -69.83 27.57 -13.18
C GLN A 323 -71.13 27.59 -13.97
N THR A 324 -71.87 26.49 -13.93
CA THR A 324 -73.22 26.36 -14.46
C THR A 324 -74.23 26.79 -13.40
N SER A 325 -75.16 27.68 -13.75
CA SER A 325 -76.49 27.76 -13.12
C SER A 325 -77.48 28.47 -14.07
N PRO A 326 -78.80 28.27 -13.90
CA PRO A 326 -79.78 28.34 -15.00
C PRO A 326 -80.67 29.59 -15.00
N PHE A 327 -81.29 29.82 -16.17
CA PHE A 327 -82.58 30.50 -16.40
C PHE A 327 -82.72 31.99 -16.02
N ARG A 328 -82.90 32.86 -17.04
CA ARG A 328 -84.18 33.57 -17.32
C ARG A 328 -83.99 34.84 -18.19
N SER A 329 -84.72 34.83 -19.32
CA SER A 329 -85.31 35.94 -20.08
C SER A 329 -84.50 36.84 -21.05
N ARG A 330 -84.99 36.76 -22.29
CA ARG A 330 -85.37 37.83 -23.25
C ARG A 330 -84.33 38.44 -24.20
N GLU A 331 -84.71 38.31 -25.49
CA GLU A 331 -84.59 39.28 -26.60
C GLU A 331 -83.17 39.61 -27.08
N ALA A 332 -82.83 39.73 -28.36
CA ALA A 332 -83.52 39.55 -29.65
C ALA A 332 -82.44 39.56 -30.75
N LEU A 333 -82.80 38.99 -31.91
CA LEU A 333 -82.44 39.44 -33.27
C LEU A 333 -81.01 39.25 -33.86
N SER A 334 -81.01 38.59 -35.02
CA SER A 334 -80.15 38.82 -36.21
C SER A 334 -78.69 38.35 -36.12
N GLY A 335 -78.09 37.64 -37.08
CA GLY A 335 -78.41 37.17 -38.43
C GLY A 335 -77.30 36.14 -38.81
N VAL A 336 -77.56 35.15 -39.69
CA VAL A 336 -77.19 35.19 -41.13
C VAL A 336 -75.65 35.36 -41.28
N THR A 337 -74.80 34.42 -41.72
CA THR A 337 -74.75 33.42 -42.82
C THR A 337 -73.56 32.47 -42.54
N MET A 338 -73.59 31.15 -42.75
CA MET A 338 -73.50 30.38 -44.01
C MET A 338 -72.15 30.50 -44.76
N ASN A 339 -71.31 29.46 -44.67
CA ASN A 339 -70.49 28.81 -45.72
C ASN A 339 -69.42 27.95 -45.02
N ASP A 340 -69.57 26.64 -44.91
CA ASP A 340 -69.58 25.57 -45.92
C ASP A 340 -68.18 25.12 -46.36
N LYS A 341 -68.04 23.80 -46.24
CA LYS A 341 -66.90 22.91 -46.24
C LYS A 341 -66.55 22.57 -47.70
N SER A 342 -65.29 22.64 -48.07
CA SER A 342 -64.39 21.49 -48.26
C SER A 342 -64.76 20.52 -49.39
N ASP A 343 -63.77 20.37 -50.26
CA ASP A 343 -63.34 19.14 -50.93
C ASP A 343 -64.08 18.69 -52.19
N ASP A 344 -63.45 18.99 -53.33
CA ASP A 344 -63.50 18.15 -54.51
C ASP A 344 -62.08 17.62 -54.81
N THR A 345 -61.91 16.32 -54.62
CA THR A 345 -60.89 15.49 -55.27
C THR A 345 -61.60 14.36 -55.99
N LEU A 346 -61.52 14.32 -57.33
CA LEU A 346 -61.42 13.12 -58.17
C LEU A 346 -61.49 13.51 -59.65
N THR A 347 -60.35 13.56 -60.33
CA THR A 347 -59.99 12.64 -61.41
C THR A 347 -58.58 12.93 -61.93
#